data_AF-A0A840HT36-F1
#
_entry.id   AF-A0A840HT36-F1
#
_cell.length_a   1.000
_cell.length_b   1.000
_cell.length_c   1.000
_cell.angle_alpha   90.00
_cell.angle_beta   90.00
_cell.angle_gamma   90.00
#
_symmetry.space_group_name_H-M   'P 1'
#
loop_
_entity.id
_entity.type
_entity.pdbx_description
1 polymer ?
#
loop_
_entity_poly.entity_id
_entity_poly.type
_entity_poly.pdbx_seq_one_letter_code
_entity_poly.pdbx_strand_id
1 'polypeptide(L)'
;MRRYAYAWITIAFFLISLLGHWLFGWYAFVDEAREHSQAPQFNQYLIEMGRDTLENWQSEFLQLLWQVVGLAYFLYVGSPSSKENDDRLEAKIDELLRITGGDKAETVILDLDERYLRTHGHAKPHAHRE
;
A
#
# COMPACT_ATOMS: atom_id res chain seq x y z
N MET A 1 22.68 -7.74 6.56
CA MET A 1 22.02 -6.59 7.21
C MET A 1 21.39 -5.59 6.22
N ARG A 2 21.96 -5.31 5.03
CA ARG A 2 21.40 -4.32 4.07
C ARG A 2 19.95 -4.55 3.62
N ARG A 3 19.50 -5.81 3.50
CA ARG A 3 18.13 -6.17 3.07
C ARG A 3 16.99 -5.65 3.97
N TYR A 4 17.29 -5.23 5.20
CA TYR A 4 16.30 -4.66 6.13
C TYR A 4 16.64 -3.23 6.55
N ALA A 5 17.59 -2.58 5.89
CA ALA A 5 18.06 -1.25 6.29
C ALA A 5 16.90 -0.23 6.32
N TYR A 6 16.02 -0.26 5.32
CA TYR A 6 14.83 0.59 5.29
C TYR A 6 13.93 0.36 6.52
N ALA A 7 13.60 -0.90 6.84
CA ALA A 7 12.75 -1.22 7.99
C ALA A 7 13.37 -0.72 9.31
N TRP A 8 14.67 -0.91 9.52
CA TRP A 8 15.36 -0.44 10.72
C TRP A 8 15.41 1.08 10.83
N ILE A 9 15.65 1.79 9.72
CA ILE A 9 15.64 3.26 9.68
C ILE A 9 14.24 3.78 10.01
N THR A 10 13.19 3.19 9.42
CA THR A 10 11.80 3.56 9.70
C THR A 10 11.43 3.32 11.16
N ILE A 11 11.79 2.16 11.73
CA ILE A 11 11.57 1.88 13.15
C ILE A 11 12.30 2.89 14.04
N ALA A 12 13.54 3.25 13.69
CA ALA A 12 14.29 4.26 14.44
C ALA A 12 13.59 5.63 14.41
N PHE A 13 13.17 6.11 13.23
CA PHE A 13 12.41 7.35 13.12
C PHE A 13 11.09 7.30 13.89
N PHE A 14 10.36 6.19 13.80
CA PHE A 14 9.12 5.98 14.53
C PHE A 14 9.32 6.03 16.06
N LEU A 15 10.35 5.36 16.57
CA LEU A 15 10.64 5.39 18.01
C LEU A 15 11.08 6.77 18.47
N ILE A 16 11.90 7.48 17.68
CA ILE A 16 12.32 8.85 18.00
C ILE A 16 11.10 9.78 18.02
N SER A 17 10.20 9.69 17.03
CA SER A 17 8.98 10.50 17.01
C SER A 17 8.02 10.14 18.13
N LEU A 18 7.87 8.86 18.46
CA LEU A 18 7.01 8.40 19.55
C LEU A 18 7.53 8.91 20.89
N LEU A 19 8.83 8.78 21.15
CA LEU A 19 9.45 9.33 22.36
C LEU A 19 9.31 10.86 22.41
N GLY A 20 9.51 11.54 21.29
CA GLY A 20 9.30 12.98 21.17
C GLY A 20 7.86 13.39 21.51
N HIS A 21 6.87 12.69 20.96
CA HIS A 21 5.45 12.93 21.22
C HIS A 21 5.13 12.87 22.72
N TRP A 22 5.60 11.83 23.41
CA TRP A 22 5.42 11.70 24.86
C TRP A 22 6.19 12.78 25.62
N LEU A 23 7.46 13.03 25.30
CA LEU A 23 8.27 14.06 25.97
C LEU A 23 7.66 15.47 25.85
N PHE A 24 7.25 15.87 24.64
CA PHE A 24 6.60 17.17 24.44
C PHE A 24 5.20 17.22 25.07
N GLY A 25 4.47 16.10 25.05
CA GLY A 25 3.22 15.96 25.77
C GLY A 25 3.38 16.16 27.28
N TRP A 26 4.48 15.70 27.88
CA TRP A 26 4.75 15.93 29.30
C TRP A 26 4.95 17.42 29.60
N TYR A 27 5.70 18.13 28.76
CA TYR A 27 5.88 19.57 28.93
C TYR A 27 4.55 20.33 28.84
N ALA A 28 3.71 19.98 27.86
CA ALA A 28 2.38 20.58 27.71
C ALA A 28 1.47 20.28 28.90
N PHE A 29 1.41 19.02 29.33
CA PHE A 29 0.60 18.59 30.47
C PHE A 29 1.00 19.28 31.78
N VAL A 30 2.32 19.43 32.02
CA VAL A 30 2.81 20.13 33.21
C VAL A 30 2.49 21.63 33.16
N ASP A 31 2.55 22.24 31.98
CA ASP A 31 2.24 23.66 31.81
C ASP A 31 0.75 23.92 32.08
N GLU A 32 -0.13 23.11 31.51
CA GLU A 32 -1.58 23.16 31.72
C GLU A 32 -1.95 22.94 33.20
N ALA A 33 -1.35 21.93 33.85
CA ALA A 33 -1.56 21.70 35.28
C ALA A 33 -1.17 22.93 36.13
N ARG A 34 -0.07 23.61 35.76
CA ARG A 34 0.39 24.83 36.45
C ARG A 34 -0.56 26.00 36.24
N GLU A 35 -1.07 26.20 35.02
CA GLU A 35 -2.07 27.23 34.72
C GLU A 35 -3.35 27.05 35.55
N HIS A 36 -3.74 25.79 35.76
CA HIS A 36 -4.89 25.44 36.61
C HIS A 36 -4.57 25.37 38.12
N SER A 37 -3.35 25.73 38.55
CA SER A 37 -2.90 25.63 39.95
C SER A 37 -3.01 24.21 40.54
N GLN A 38 -2.85 23.19 39.69
CA GLN A 38 -2.86 21.78 40.06
C GLN A 38 -1.45 21.19 40.09
N ALA A 39 -1.24 20.16 40.90
CA ALA A 39 -0.01 19.39 40.86
C ALA A 39 -0.10 18.34 39.74
N PRO A 40 0.87 18.28 38.80
CA PRO A 40 0.84 17.31 37.72
C PRO A 40 0.94 15.89 38.27
N GLN A 41 -0.02 15.04 37.92
CA GLN A 41 -0.05 13.64 38.33
C GLN A 41 0.40 12.73 37.19
N PHE A 42 1.48 11.98 37.40
CA PHE A 42 2.05 11.10 36.37
C PHE A 42 1.04 10.06 35.85
N ASN A 43 0.17 9.53 36.72
CA ASN A 43 -0.85 8.56 36.30
C ASN A 43 -1.89 9.15 35.34
N GLN A 44 -2.28 10.43 35.54
CA GLN A 44 -3.21 11.11 34.64
C GLN A 44 -2.57 11.35 33.28
N TYR A 45 -1.32 11.81 33.28
CA TYR A 45 -0.52 11.97 32.07
C TYR A 45 -0.38 10.68 31.25
N LEU A 46 -0.12 9.52 31.90
CA LEU A 46 -0.03 8.24 31.19
C LEU A 46 -1.36 7.85 30.50
N ILE A 47 -2.49 8.10 31.16
CA ILE A 47 -3.81 7.80 30.61
C ILE A 47 -4.13 8.74 29.44
N GLU A 48 -3.84 10.03 29.60
CA GLU A 48 -4.06 11.05 28.57
C GLU A 48 -3.20 10.80 27.34
N MET A 49 -1.88 10.70 27.49
CA MET A 49 -1.00 10.42 26.36
C MET A 49 -1.28 9.05 25.72
N GLY A 50 -1.67 8.07 26.53
CA GLY A 50 -2.09 6.76 26.05
C GLY A 50 -3.34 6.85 25.18
N ARG A 51 -4.36 7.60 25.62
CA ARG A 51 -5.57 7.89 24.84
C ARG A 51 -5.20 8.60 23.54
N ASP A 52 -4.45 9.69 23.62
CA ASP A 52 -4.10 10.52 22.46
C ASP A 52 -3.27 9.72 21.43
N THR A 53 -2.34 8.88 21.90
CA THR A 53 -1.58 7.95 21.03
C THR A 53 -2.51 6.93 20.37
N LEU A 54 -3.48 6.37 21.10
CA LEU A 54 -4.43 5.38 20.57
C LEU A 54 -5.45 5.99 19.61
N GLU A 55 -5.91 7.22 19.87
CA GLU A 55 -6.80 7.97 18.97
C GLU A 55 -6.09 8.29 17.64
N ASN A 56 -4.83 8.74 17.70
CA ASN A 56 -4.02 8.93 16.51
C ASN A 56 -3.83 7.61 15.75
N TRP A 57 -3.50 6.54 16.47
CA TRP A 57 -3.31 5.22 15.86
C TRP A 57 -4.60 4.69 15.22
N GLN A 58 -5.74 4.83 15.90
CA GLN A 58 -7.04 4.42 15.36
C GLN A 58 -7.38 5.18 14.07
N SER A 59 -7.24 6.50 14.08
CA SER A 59 -7.61 7.34 12.95
C SER A 59 -6.68 7.15 11.75
N GLU A 60 -5.35 7.18 11.97
CA GLU A 60 -4.37 6.95 10.91
C GLU A 60 -4.45 5.52 10.35
N PHE A 61 -4.66 4.51 11.19
CA PHE A 61 -4.79 3.13 10.71
C PHE A 61 -6.03 2.96 9.84
N LEU A 62 -7.17 3.52 10.25
CA LEU A 62 -8.39 3.50 9.45
C LEU A 62 -8.20 4.23 8.12
N GLN A 63 -7.55 5.40 8.14
CA GLN A 63 -7.23 6.16 6.93
C GLN A 63 -6.33 5.36 5.98
N LEU A 64 -5.22 4.80 6.48
CA LEU A 64 -4.28 4.03 5.67
C LEU A 64 -4.94 2.76 5.11
N LEU A 65 -5.71 2.05 5.93
CA LEU A 65 -6.45 0.86 5.49
C LEU A 65 -7.44 1.23 4.37
N TRP A 66 -8.24 2.27 4.58
CA TRP A 66 -9.18 2.76 3.59
C TRP A 66 -8.49 3.18 2.29
N GLN A 67 -7.34 3.86 2.39
CA GLN A 67 -6.58 4.30 1.24
C GLN A 67 -5.98 3.12 0.47
N VAL A 68 -5.34 2.16 1.14
CA VAL A 68 -4.77 0.97 0.48
C VAL A 68 -5.86 0.12 -0.15
N VAL A 69 -6.93 -0.18 0.58
CA VAL A 69 -8.04 -1.00 0.06
C VAL A 69 -8.77 -0.27 -1.06
N GLY A 70 -9.07 1.01 -0.88
CA GLY A 70 -9.74 1.83 -1.89
C GLY A 70 -8.91 1.96 -3.17
N LEU A 71 -7.61 2.26 -3.05
CA LEU A 71 -6.71 2.33 -4.20
C LEU A 71 -6.54 0.97 -4.88
N ALA A 72 -6.38 -0.12 -4.11
CA ALA A 72 -6.32 -1.46 -4.68
C ALA A 72 -7.61 -1.84 -5.40
N TYR A 73 -8.77 -1.47 -4.84
CA TYR A 73 -10.07 -1.68 -5.46
C TYR A 73 -10.21 -0.88 -6.76
N PHE A 74 -9.86 0.41 -6.78
CA PHE A 74 -9.89 1.22 -8.01
C PHE A 74 -8.87 0.75 -9.06
N LEU A 75 -7.71 0.25 -8.63
CA LEU A 75 -6.73 -0.37 -9.52
C LEU A 75 -7.33 -1.62 -10.18
N TYR A 76 -8.00 -2.45 -9.39
CA TYR A 76 -8.61 -3.69 -9.84
C TYR A 76 -9.83 -3.45 -10.75
N VAL A 77 -10.76 -2.61 -10.31
CA VAL A 77 -12.01 -2.28 -11.02
C VAL A 77 -11.75 -1.14 -12.02
N GLY A 78 -11.29 -1.51 -13.20
CA GLY A 78 -11.33 -0.63 -14.37
C GLY A 78 -10.14 0.32 -14.55
N SER A 79 -9.05 0.15 -13.79
CA SER A 79 -7.82 0.87 -14.18
C SER A 79 -7.23 0.24 -15.45
N PRO A 80 -6.73 1.06 -16.40
CA PRO A 80 -6.01 0.57 -17.57
C PRO A 80 -4.66 -0.08 -17.20
N SER A 81 -4.22 0.06 -15.94
CA SER A 81 -3.06 -0.65 -15.37
C SER A 81 -3.45 -1.91 -14.60
N SER A 82 -4.71 -2.35 -14.70
CA SER A 82 -5.17 -3.61 -14.12
C SER A 82 -4.60 -4.78 -14.92
N LYS A 83 -4.26 -5.86 -14.20
CA LYS A 83 -3.81 -7.13 -14.81
C LYS A 83 -4.78 -7.62 -15.89
N GLU A 84 -6.10 -7.47 -15.69
CA GLU A 84 -7.09 -7.87 -16.69
C GLU A 84 -6.98 -7.05 -17.98
N ASN A 85 -6.68 -5.76 -17.90
CA ASN A 85 -6.51 -4.92 -19.08
C ASN A 85 -5.24 -5.29 -19.86
N ASP A 86 -4.14 -5.57 -19.15
CA ASP A 86 -2.89 -6.04 -19.75
C ASP A 86 -3.12 -7.40 -20.43
N ASP A 87 -3.73 -8.36 -19.73
CA ASP A 87 -4.02 -9.68 -20.30
C ASP A 87 -4.93 -9.57 -21.56
N ARG A 88 -5.90 -8.64 -21.58
CA ARG A 88 -6.75 -8.35 -22.75
C ARG A 88 -5.99 -7.69 -23.91
N LEU A 89 -5.06 -6.78 -23.63
CA LEU A 89 -4.22 -6.14 -24.65
C LEU A 89 -3.28 -7.17 -25.29
N GLU A 90 -2.64 -8.00 -24.48
CA GLU A 90 -1.79 -9.08 -24.96
C GLU A 90 -2.57 -10.06 -25.85
N ALA A 91 -3.77 -10.50 -25.44
CA ALA A 91 -4.59 -11.39 -26.24
C ALA A 91 -4.96 -10.81 -27.62
N LYS A 92 -5.18 -9.50 -27.71
CA LYS A 92 -5.42 -8.81 -28.99
C LYS A 92 -4.15 -8.76 -29.86
N ILE A 93 -2.98 -8.54 -29.25
CA ILE A 93 -1.69 -8.54 -29.96
C ILE A 93 -1.36 -9.94 -30.48
N ASP A 94 -1.60 -10.98 -29.67
CA ASP A 94 -1.41 -12.38 -30.06
C ASP A 94 -2.30 -12.72 -31.28
N GLU A 95 -3.55 -12.25 -31.30
CA GLU A 95 -4.45 -12.45 -32.43
C GLU A 95 -3.98 -11.69 -33.69
N LEU A 96 -3.52 -10.44 -33.55
CA LEU A 96 -2.94 -9.69 -34.67
C LEU A 96 -1.68 -10.34 -35.24
N LEU A 97 -0.83 -10.92 -34.38
CA LEU A 97 0.35 -11.68 -34.78
C LEU A 97 -0.05 -12.95 -35.54
N ARG A 98 -1.10 -13.67 -35.13
CA ARG A 98 -1.63 -14.82 -35.87
C ARG A 98 -2.15 -14.42 -37.26
N ILE A 99 -2.86 -13.30 -37.35
CA ILE A 99 -3.39 -12.79 -38.62
C ILE A 99 -2.27 -12.34 -39.56
N THR A 100 -1.23 -11.68 -39.04
CA THR A 100 -0.20 -10.99 -39.86
C THR A 100 1.06 -11.82 -40.06
N GLY A 101 1.43 -12.66 -39.09
CA GLY A 101 2.73 -13.33 -38.99
C GLY A 101 2.86 -14.66 -39.74
N GLY A 102 1.77 -15.16 -40.34
CA GLY A 102 1.76 -16.42 -41.08
C GLY A 102 2.32 -17.60 -40.26
N ASP A 103 3.11 -18.47 -40.90
CA ASP A 103 3.62 -19.71 -40.29
C ASP A 103 4.55 -19.49 -39.08
N LYS A 104 5.09 -18.27 -38.89
CA LYS A 104 6.03 -17.96 -37.80
C LYS A 104 5.37 -17.39 -36.55
N ALA A 105 4.08 -17.05 -36.62
CA ALA A 105 3.37 -16.34 -35.55
C ALA A 105 3.46 -17.09 -34.20
N GLU A 106 3.16 -18.39 -34.19
CA GLU A 106 3.17 -19.20 -32.96
C GLU A 106 4.57 -19.30 -32.33
N THR A 107 5.61 -19.47 -33.14
CA THR A 107 6.99 -19.53 -32.63
C THR A 107 7.40 -18.23 -31.94
N VAL A 108 6.99 -17.09 -32.49
CA VAL A 108 7.28 -15.77 -31.91
C VAL A 108 6.53 -15.56 -30.59
N ILE A 109 5.26 -15.97 -30.52
CA ILE A 109 4.47 -15.88 -29.28
C ILE A 109 5.10 -16.74 -28.18
N LEU A 110 5.49 -17.98 -28.48
CA LEU A 110 6.11 -18.89 -27.51
C LEU A 110 7.46 -18.37 -26.98
N ASP A 111 8.30 -17.82 -27.85
CA ASP A 111 9.59 -17.22 -27.48
C ASP A 111 9.40 -15.96 -26.61
N LEU A 112 8.35 -15.17 -26.85
CA LEU A 112 7.99 -14.04 -25.99
C LEU A 112 7.50 -14.52 -24.62
N ASP A 113 6.61 -15.50 -24.58
CA ASP A 113 6.07 -16.04 -23.33
C ASP A 113 7.17 -16.64 -22.45
N GLU A 114 8.13 -17.35 -23.05
CA GLU A 114 9.29 -17.91 -22.33
C GLU A 114 10.21 -16.81 -21.78
N ARG A 115 10.56 -15.81 -22.60
CA ARG A 115 11.45 -14.71 -22.18
C ARG A 115 10.89 -13.85 -21.05
N TYR A 116 9.58 -13.64 -21.03
CA TYR A 116 8.91 -12.79 -20.04
C TYR A 116 8.18 -13.59 -18.94
N LEU A 117 8.41 -14.91 -18.86
CA LEU A 117 7.82 -15.80 -17.84
C LEU A 117 6.27 -15.74 -17.81
N ARG A 118 5.64 -15.63 -18.97
CA ARG A 118 4.17 -15.58 -19.14
C ARG A 118 3.60 -16.99 -19.17
N THR A 119 3.68 -17.70 -18.04
CA THR A 119 3.18 -19.09 -17.94
C THR A 119 1.76 -19.19 -17.37
N HIS A 120 1.25 -18.11 -16.77
CA HIS A 120 -0.01 -18.11 -16.02
C HIS A 120 -0.86 -16.87 -16.38
N GLY A 121 -1.70 -17.02 -17.39
CA GLY A 121 -2.65 -15.97 -17.76
C GLY A 121 -2.88 -15.82 -19.25
N HIS A 122 -3.21 -16.88 -19.98
CA HIS A 122 -3.83 -16.70 -21.29
C HIS A 122 -5.28 -16.29 -21.05
N ALA A 123 -5.51 -15.01 -20.72
CA ALA A 123 -6.87 -14.48 -20.72
C ALA A 123 -7.35 -14.53 -22.17
N LYS A 124 -8.20 -15.51 -22.47
CA LYS A 124 -8.92 -15.51 -23.73
C LYS A 124 -9.84 -14.29 -23.69
N PRO A 125 -9.98 -13.52 -24.78
CA PRO A 125 -10.97 -12.45 -24.82
C PRO A 125 -12.31 -13.04 -24.39
N HIS A 126 -12.88 -12.56 -23.29
CA HIS A 126 -14.22 -13.00 -22.88
C HIS A 126 -15.15 -12.68 -24.04
N ALA A 127 -15.65 -13.72 -24.72
CA ALA A 127 -16.64 -13.57 -25.76
C ALA A 127 -17.91 -13.05 -25.08
N HIS A 128 -18.16 -11.75 -25.16
CA HIS A 128 -19.52 -11.24 -25.00
C HIS A 128 -20.30 -11.77 -26.21
N ARG A 129 -20.88 -12.96 -26.06
CA ARG A 129 -21.90 -13.44 -27.00
C ARG A 129 -23.10 -12.51 -26.86
N GLU A 130 -23.45 -11.87 -27.96
CA GLU A 130 -24.80 -11.34 -28.19
C GLU A 130 -25.82 -12.48 -28.23
#